data_AF-R8VTG8-F1
#
_entry.id   AF-R8VTG8-F1
#
_cell.length_a   1.000
_cell.length_b   1.000
_cell.length_c   1.000
_cell.angle_alpha   90.00
_cell.angle_beta   90.00
_cell.angle_gamma   90.00
#
_symmetry.space_group_name_H-M   'P 1'
#
loop_
_entity.id
_entity.type
_entity.pdbx_description
1 polymer ?
#
loop_
_entity_poly.entity_id
_entity_poly.type
_entity_poly.pdbx_seq_one_letter_code
_entity_poly.pdbx_strand_id
1 'polypeptide(L)' 'MQFHTTSDYAIRTVMHLAMHPDRCCSATEIEQQMGVPAQYLHKVTAKLKKLD' A
#
# COMPACT_ATOMS: atom_id res chain seq x y z
N MET A 1 -10.68 -3.62 -18.79
CA MET A 1 -10.75 -3.74 -17.32
C MET A 1 -10.34 -2.40 -16.73
N GLN A 2 -11.27 -1.63 -16.15
CA GLN A 2 -10.95 -0.31 -15.59
C GLN A 2 -10.53 -0.50 -14.13
N PHE A 3 -9.22 -0.55 -13.87
CA PHE A 3 -8.71 -0.60 -12.51
C PHE A 3 -8.95 0.77 -11.86
N HIS A 4 -9.76 0.80 -10.80
CA HIS A 4 -9.88 1.99 -9.96
C HIS A 4 -8.52 2.33 -9.36
N THR A 5 -8.19 3.62 -9.29
CA THR A 5 -6.91 4.12 -8.73
C THR A 5 -6.65 3.58 -7.32
N THR A 6 -7.70 3.37 -6.54
CA THR A 6 -7.61 2.75 -5.21
C THR A 6 -7.13 1.30 -5.22
N SER A 7 -7.51 0.54 -6.25
CA SER A 7 -7.06 -0.86 -6.42
C SER A 7 -5.60 -0.90 -6.86
N ASP A 8 -5.18 0.00 -7.74
CA ASP A 8 -3.76 0.15 -8.12
C ASP A 8 -2.89 0.50 -6.90
N TYR A 9 -3.30 1.48 -6.08
CA TYR A 9 -2.60 1.81 -4.84
C TYR A 9 -2.55 0.65 -3.86
N ALA A 10 -3.64 -0.12 -3.72
CA ALA A 10 -3.64 -1.30 -2.88
C ALA A 10 -2.64 -2.36 -3.36
N ILE A 11 -2.61 -2.65 -4.66
CA ILE A 11 -1.69 -3.62 -5.26
C ILE A 11 -0.24 -3.18 -5.05
N ARG A 12 0.09 -1.92 -5.35
CA ARG A 12 1.45 -1.38 -5.17
C ARG A 12 1.90 -1.43 -3.71
N THR A 13 1.00 -1.12 -2.78
CA THR A 13 1.28 -1.19 -1.33
C THR A 13 1.60 -2.61 -0.90
N VAL A 14 0.75 -3.58 -1.26
CA VAL A 14 0.96 -4.99 -0.92
C VAL A 14 2.22 -5.54 -1.58
N MET A 15 2.48 -5.18 -2.83
CA MET A 15 3.70 -5.57 -3.54
C MET A 15 4.96 -5.06 -2.83
N HIS A 16 4.98 -3.80 -2.42
CA HIS A 16 6.12 -3.23 -1.71
C HIS A 16 6.34 -3.88 -0.34
N LEU A 17 5.27 -4.19 0.39
CA LEU A 17 5.34 -4.92 1.66
C LEU A 17 5.84 -6.36 1.47
N ALA A 18 5.36 -7.05 0.42
CA ALA A 18 5.78 -8.41 0.10
C ALA A 18 7.25 -8.50 -0.33
N MET A 19 7.80 -7.44 -0.94
CA MET A 19 9.22 -7.33 -1.27
C MET A 19 10.11 -7.13 -0.04
N HIS A 20 9.55 -6.74 1.10
CA HIS A 20 10.27 -6.44 2.32
C HIS A 20 9.63 -7.11 3.55
N PRO A 21 9.46 -8.44 3.55
CA PRO A 21 8.71 -9.13 4.59
C PRO A 21 9.36 -9.05 5.98
N ASP A 22 10.68 -8.84 6.03
CA ASP A 22 11.47 -8.84 7.27
C ASP A 22 11.57 -7.47 7.94
N ARG A 23 10.89 -6.42 7.41
CA ARG A 23 10.97 -5.07 7.98
C ARG A 23 9.65 -4.31 7.93
N CYS A 24 9.48 -3.40 8.89
CA CYS A 24 8.39 -2.43 8.86
C CYS A 24 8.68 -1.34 7.83
N CYS A 25 7.85 -1.23 6.80
CA CYS A 25 7.90 -0.11 5.85
C CYS A 25 7.04 1.06 6.35
N SER A 26 7.57 2.29 6.29
CA SER A 26 6.82 3.48 6.65
C SER A 26 5.93 3.96 5.50
N ALA A 27 4.84 4.67 5.81
CA ALA A 27 3.96 5.23 4.78
C ALA A 27 4.71 6.21 3.87
N THR A 28 5.61 7.02 4.42
CA THR A 28 6.43 7.98 3.67
C THR A 28 7.40 7.29 2.71
N GLU A 29 7.98 6.15 3.12
CA GLU A 29 8.87 5.36 2.25
C GLU A 29 8.11 4.78 1.05
N ILE A 30 6.93 4.21 1.29
CA ILE A 30 6.08 3.65 0.23
C ILE A 30 5.60 4.76 -0.72
N GLU A 31 5.30 5.95 -0.20
CA GLU A 31 4.93 7.11 -1.01
C GLU A 31 6.07 7.52 -1.95
N GLN A 32 7.30 7.61 -1.44
CA GLN A 32 8.47 7.97 -2.24
C GLN A 32 8.81 6.90 -3.28
N GLN A 33 8.71 5.61 -2.92
CA GLN A 33 9.16 4.53 -3.81
C GLN A 33 8.10 4.11 -4.82
N MET A 34 6.82 4.12 -4.45
CA MET A 34 5.72 3.58 -5.28
C MET A 34 4.76 4.66 -5.80
N GLY A 35 4.94 5.92 -5.38
CA GLY A 35 4.08 7.05 -5.77
C GLY A 35 2.67 6.94 -5.21
N VAL A 36 2.48 6.23 -4.10
CA VAL A 36 1.19 6.05 -3.43
C VAL A 36 1.05 7.08 -2.32
N PRO A 37 0.08 8.00 -2.37
CA PRO A 37 -0.02 9.05 -1.36
C PRO A 37 -0.20 8.47 0.05
N ALA A 38 0.53 9.00 1.04
CA ALA A 38 0.52 8.44 2.40
C ALA A 38 -0.88 8.41 3.04
N GLN A 39 -1.74 9.39 2.71
CA GLN A 39 -3.13 9.42 3.15
C GLN A 39 -3.95 8.21 2.65
N TYR A 40 -3.63 7.69 1.46
CA TYR A 40 -4.28 6.49 0.92
C TYR A 40 -3.74 5.21 1.55
N LEU A 41 -2.44 5.17 1.87
CA LEU A 41 -1.82 4.02 2.56
C LEU A 41 -2.52 3.72 3.89
N HIS A 42 -2.90 4.74 4.65
CA HIS A 42 -3.62 4.54 5.90
C HIS A 42 -4.99 3.87 5.68
N LYS A 43 -5.73 4.27 4.64
CA LYS A 43 -7.03 3.66 4.29
C LYS A 43 -6.88 2.23 3.79
N VAL A 44 -5.89 1.98 2.95
CA VAL A 44 -5.60 0.66 2.37
C VAL A 44 -5.18 -0.32 3.47
N THR A 45 -4.21 0.05 4.30
CA THR A 45 -3.70 -0.79 5.38
C THR A 45 -4.77 -1.06 6.46
N ALA A 46 -5.61 -0.07 6.80
CA ALA A 46 -6.75 -0.28 7.69
C ALA A 46 -7.78 -1.27 7.13
N LYS A 47 -8.02 -1.27 5.81
CA LYS A 47 -8.89 -2.26 5.16
C LYS A 47 -8.25 -3.64 5.12
N LEU A 48 -6.95 -3.73 4.80
CA LEU A 48 -6.20 -4.99 4.77
C LEU A 48 -6.16 -5.66 6.14
N LYS A 49 -5.97 -4.89 7.22
CA LYS A 49 -5.98 -5.42 8.60
C LYS A 49 -7.35 -5.98 9.02
N LYS A 50 -8.45 -5.47 8.46
CA LYS A 50 -9.82 -5.96 8.75
C LYS A 50 -10.18 -7.26 8.03
N LEU A 51 -9.36 -7.70 7.09
CA LEU A 51 -9.54 -8.95 6.34
C LEU A 51 -8.90 -10.17 7.03
N ASP A 52 -8.30 -9.96 8.20
CA ASP A 52 -7.84 -10.97 9.16
C ASP A 52 -8.92 -11.15 10.26
#